data_AF-A0A432IDL5-F1
#
_entry.id   AF-A0A432IDL5-F1
#
_cell.length_a   1.000
_cell.length_b   1.000
_cell.length_c   1.000
_cell.angle_alpha   90.00
_cell.angle_beta   90.00
_cell.angle_gamma   90.00
#
_symmetry.space_group_name_H-M   'P 1'
#
loop_
_entity.id
_entity.type
_entity.pdbx_description
1 polymer ?
#
loop_
_entity_poly.entity_id
_entity_poly.type
_entity_poly.pdbx_seq_one_letter_code
_entity_poly.pdbx_strand_id
1 'polypeptide(L)'
;MRVQATSRDRVIRRGVSLTAFLLLLGAGIFLRGDSSLAGNSLAGHGSGTPKIVCEEPIVEWGELIKGSPFHHTFQIKNEGDAVLIIQKVNGT
;
A
#
# COMPACT_ATOMS: atom_id res chain seq x y z
N MET A 1 16.18 66.43 38.71
CA MET A 1 15.16 67.47 38.44
C MET A 1 14.62 67.21 37.04
N ARG A 2 13.28 67.10 36.89
CA ARG A 2 12.57 67.05 35.60
C ARG A 2 12.99 68.28 34.76
N VAL A 3 12.94 68.26 33.42
CA VAL A 3 11.74 68.69 32.69
C VAL A 3 12.00 68.50 31.18
N GLN A 4 10.95 68.01 30.50
CA GLN A 4 10.79 67.82 29.06
C GLN A 4 10.68 69.14 28.27
N ALA A 5 10.74 68.98 26.94
CA ALA A 5 9.99 69.69 25.88
C ALA A 5 10.96 70.25 24.81
N THR A 6 10.73 70.22 23.50
CA THR A 6 9.48 70.13 22.75
C THR A 6 9.81 69.90 21.27
N SER A 7 8.89 69.25 20.54
CA SER A 7 8.39 69.62 19.21
C SER A 7 9.35 69.72 18.02
N ARG A 8 9.08 68.94 16.97
CA ARG A 8 8.44 69.46 15.74
C ARG A 8 8.17 68.36 14.70
N ASP A 9 6.91 68.25 14.34
CA ASP A 9 6.36 67.45 13.25
C ASP A 9 7.05 67.66 11.89
N ARG A 10 7.21 66.56 11.13
CA ARG A 10 6.97 66.56 9.67
C ARG A 10 6.74 65.14 9.10
N VAL A 11 5.47 64.71 9.11
CA VAL A 11 4.66 64.46 7.90
C VAL A 11 5.24 63.51 6.80
N ILE A 12 4.64 62.31 6.76
CA ILE A 12 4.24 61.47 5.60
C ILE A 12 5.35 60.68 4.88
N ARG A 13 5.22 59.34 4.83
CA ARG A 13 4.90 58.55 3.61
C ARG A 13 5.11 57.04 3.78
N ARG A 14 3.97 56.35 3.63
CA ARG A 14 3.75 55.19 2.75
C ARG A 14 4.37 53.85 3.16
N GLY A 15 3.49 52.86 3.27
CA GLY A 15 3.82 51.47 2.98
C GLY A 15 3.39 50.51 4.07
N VAL A 16 2.09 50.35 4.28
CA VAL A 16 1.56 49.10 4.86
C VAL A 16 1.93 48.00 3.87
N SER A 17 3.03 47.30 4.15
CA SER A 17 3.57 46.25 3.30
C SER A 17 2.72 44.98 3.49
N LEU A 18 1.66 44.90 2.68
CA LEU A 18 0.69 43.80 2.61
C LEU A 18 1.29 42.46 2.09
N THR A 19 2.61 42.38 1.99
CA THR A 19 3.36 41.21 1.49
C THR A 19 3.74 40.21 2.57
N ALA A 20 3.61 40.54 3.86
CA ALA A 20 3.90 39.60 4.95
C ALA A 20 2.73 38.66 5.31
N PHE A 21 1.50 38.96 4.86
CA PHE A 21 0.30 38.17 5.22
C PHE A 21 0.00 37.03 4.24
N LEU A 22 0.58 37.02 3.03
CA LEU A 22 0.33 36.02 2.00
C LEU A 22 1.26 34.78 2.05
N LEU A 23 2.32 34.81 2.85
CA LEU A 23 3.22 33.65 3.00
C LEU A 23 2.79 32.63 4.06
N LEU A 24 1.79 32.96 4.91
CA LEU A 24 1.24 32.03 5.90
C LEU A 24 0.03 31.21 5.40
N LEU A 25 -0.46 31.48 4.19
CA LEU A 25 -1.59 30.74 3.59
C LEU A 25 -1.16 29.64 2.59
N GLY A 26 0.14 29.51 2.31
CA GLY A 26 0.67 28.64 1.25
C GLY A 26 1.26 27.29 1.69
N ALA A 27 1.12 26.88 2.96
CA ALA A 27 1.78 25.67 3.49
C ALA A 27 0.88 24.78 4.36
N GLY A 28 -0.45 24.78 4.12
CA GLY A 28 -1.41 24.12 5.02
C GLY A 28 -2.42 23.17 4.39
N ILE A 29 -2.32 22.83 3.09
CA ILE A 29 -3.32 21.97 2.43
C ILE A 29 -2.64 20.84 1.67
N PHE A 30 -1.90 19.98 2.38
CA PHE A 30 -1.66 18.60 1.95
C PHE A 30 -1.36 17.78 3.19
N LEU A 31 -2.39 17.22 3.84
CA LEU A 31 -2.31 16.05 4.73
C LEU A 31 -3.70 15.72 5.31
N ARG A 32 -4.67 15.42 4.43
CA ARG A 32 -5.85 14.61 4.80
C ARG A 32 -6.27 13.77 3.60
N GLY A 33 -5.41 12.82 3.24
CA GLY A 33 -5.83 11.61 2.56
C GLY A 33 -5.96 10.53 3.62
N ASP A 34 -7.19 10.16 3.97
CA ASP A 34 -7.47 8.94 4.72
C ASP A 34 -7.13 7.75 3.82
N SER A 35 -5.86 7.36 3.84
CA SER A 35 -5.44 6.07 3.32
C SER A 35 -5.41 5.09 4.49
N SER A 36 -6.59 4.69 4.97
CA SER A 36 -6.72 3.40 5.65
C SER A 36 -6.52 2.30 4.61
N LEU A 37 -5.30 2.18 4.10
CA LEU A 37 -4.80 0.91 3.59
C LEU A 37 -4.59 0.06 4.84
N ALA A 38 -5.68 -0.60 5.25
CA ALA A 38 -5.58 -1.87 5.92
C ALA A 38 -4.75 -2.77 5.01
N GLY A 39 -3.44 -2.71 5.20
CA GLY A 39 -2.53 -3.68 4.65
C GLY A 39 -2.90 -5.01 5.29
N ASN A 40 -3.78 -5.76 4.66
CA ASN A 40 -3.83 -7.20 4.80
C ASN A 40 -2.54 -7.76 4.16
N SER A 41 -1.42 -7.50 4.80
CA SER A 41 -0.16 -8.19 4.56
C SER A 41 0.27 -8.82 5.89
N LEU A 42 -0.61 -9.64 6.43
CA LEU A 42 -0.25 -10.67 7.37
C LEU A 42 -0.82 -12.01 6.89
N ALA A 43 -0.58 -12.34 5.62
CA ALA A 43 -0.32 -13.73 5.28
C ALA A 43 1.09 -14.08 5.77
N GLY A 44 1.33 -13.91 7.08
CA GLY A 44 2.44 -14.56 7.75
C GLY A 44 2.19 -16.03 7.54
N HIS A 45 2.95 -16.65 6.63
CA HIS A 45 3.03 -18.08 6.59
C HIS A 45 3.52 -18.45 7.99
N GLY A 46 2.64 -19.08 8.79
CA GLY A 46 3.06 -19.56 10.10
C GLY A 46 4.31 -20.39 9.87
N SER A 47 5.39 -20.10 10.59
CA SER A 47 6.62 -20.87 10.43
C SER A 47 6.31 -22.36 10.56
N GLY A 48 6.82 -23.16 9.64
CA GLY A 48 6.55 -24.58 9.55
C GLY A 48 5.29 -24.95 8.78
N THR A 49 4.93 -24.18 7.73
CA THR A 49 3.76 -24.51 6.88
C THR A 49 4.22 -24.89 5.47
N PRO A 50 3.84 -26.08 4.95
CA PRO A 50 4.08 -26.41 3.54
C PRO A 50 3.19 -25.54 2.64
N LYS A 51 3.69 -25.12 1.48
CA LYS A 51 2.96 -24.29 0.52
C LYS A 51 3.06 -24.91 -0.86
N ILE A 52 1.94 -25.44 -1.35
CA ILE A 52 1.86 -26.03 -2.69
C ILE A 52 1.61 -24.91 -3.70
N VAL A 53 2.44 -24.83 -4.74
CA VAL A 53 2.28 -23.93 -5.88
C VAL A 53 2.27 -24.75 -7.16
N CYS A 54 1.32 -24.48 -8.05
CA CYS A 54 1.22 -25.09 -9.38
C CYS A 54 1.32 -23.99 -10.43
N GLU A 55 2.21 -24.15 -11.41
CA GLU A 55 2.42 -23.16 -12.47
C GLU A 55 1.26 -23.14 -13.48
N GLU A 56 0.63 -24.29 -13.69
CA GLU A 56 -0.54 -24.48 -14.56
C GLU A 56 -1.75 -24.94 -13.72
N PRO A 57 -2.35 -24.06 -12.90
CA PRO A 57 -3.44 -24.44 -11.99
C PRO A 57 -4.76 -24.75 -12.71
N ILE A 58 -4.88 -24.34 -13.97
CA ILE A 58 -6.06 -24.53 -14.81
C ILE A 58 -5.61 -25.23 -16.08
N VAL A 59 -6.34 -26.28 -16.45
CA VAL A 59 -6.09 -27.05 -17.66
C VAL A 59 -7.40 -27.27 -18.41
N GLU A 60 -7.37 -26.96 -19.71
CA GLU A 60 -8.49 -27.13 -20.63
C GLU A 60 -8.31 -28.43 -21.40
N TRP A 61 -9.23 -29.38 -21.22
CA TRP A 61 -9.12 -30.72 -21.82
C TRP A 61 -9.68 -30.83 -23.23
N GLY A 62 -10.52 -29.88 -23.64
CA GLY A 62 -11.24 -29.95 -24.92
C GLY A 62 -12.16 -31.16 -25.01
N GLU A 63 -12.28 -31.74 -26.22
CA GLU A 63 -13.09 -32.92 -26.47
C GLU A 63 -12.34 -34.21 -26.11
N LEU A 64 -12.90 -34.99 -25.18
CA LEU A 64 -12.35 -36.28 -24.77
C LEU A 64 -13.15 -37.43 -25.41
N ILE A 65 -12.44 -38.43 -25.92
CA ILE A 65 -13.06 -39.62 -26.52
C ILE A 65 -13.47 -40.60 -25.42
N LYS A 66 -14.74 -41.01 -25.44
CA LYS A 66 -15.27 -41.98 -24.47
C LYS A 66 -14.54 -43.32 -24.58
N GLY A 67 -14.09 -43.83 -23.43
CA GLY A 67 -13.45 -45.14 -23.31
C GLY A 67 -11.94 -45.14 -23.58
N SER A 68 -11.37 -44.00 -24.00
CA SER A 68 -9.92 -43.87 -24.16
C SER A 68 -9.28 -43.40 -22.84
N PRO A 69 -8.22 -44.06 -22.37
CA PRO A 69 -7.46 -43.55 -21.23
C PRO A 69 -6.80 -42.23 -21.62
N PHE A 70 -6.86 -41.26 -20.72
CA PHE A 70 -6.29 -39.94 -20.90
C PHE A 70 -5.34 -39.64 -19.74
N HIS A 71 -4.14 -39.14 -20.06
CA HIS A 71 -3.09 -38.84 -19.09
C HIS A 71 -2.70 -37.38 -19.19
N HIS A 72 -2.53 -36.72 -18.06
CA HIS A 72 -1.96 -35.39 -17.97
C HIS A 72 -0.95 -35.32 -16.84
N THR A 73 0.14 -34.64 -17.11
CA THR A 73 1.22 -34.40 -16.17
C THR A 73 1.25 -32.91 -15.88
N PHE A 74 1.28 -32.56 -14.60
CA PHE A 74 1.48 -31.21 -14.12
C PHE A 74 2.58 -31.21 -13.06
N GLN A 75 3.14 -30.03 -12.80
CA GLN A 75 4.18 -29.85 -11.81
C GLN A 75 3.65 -29.03 -10.64
N ILE A 76 4.07 -29.44 -9.44
CA ILE A 76 3.84 -28.68 -8.21
C ILE A 76 5.17 -28.47 -7.48
N LYS A 77 5.25 -27.36 -6.76
CA LYS A 77 6.41 -26.94 -5.97
C LYS A 77 5.99 -26.76 -4.52
N ASN A 78 6.86 -27.16 -3.59
CA ASN A 78 6.73 -26.77 -2.19
C ASN A 78 7.54 -25.49 -1.97
N GLU A 79 6.86 -24.37 -1.89
CA GLU A 79 7.46 -23.06 -1.56
C GLU A 79 7.34 -22.72 -0.06
N GLY A 80 6.89 -23.69 0.75
CA GLY A 80 6.78 -23.54 2.20
C GLY A 80 8.08 -23.88 2.91
N ASP A 81 8.10 -23.66 4.22
CA ASP A 81 9.25 -23.90 5.10
C ASP A 81 9.11 -25.20 5.92
N ALA A 82 8.10 -26.02 5.63
CA ALA A 82 7.93 -27.37 6.15
C ALA A 82 7.85 -28.43 5.06
N VAL A 83 8.03 -29.69 5.46
CA VAL A 83 7.94 -30.86 4.58
C VAL A 83 6.52 -30.98 4.00
N LEU A 84 6.43 -31.10 2.68
CA LEU A 84 5.18 -31.40 1.98
C LEU A 84 4.96 -32.92 1.94
N ILE A 85 3.79 -33.37 2.43
CA ILE A 85 3.36 -34.77 2.39
C ILE A 85 2.15 -34.85 1.45
N ILE A 86 2.22 -35.70 0.42
CA ILE A 86 1.15 -35.90 -0.57
C ILE A 86 0.54 -37.28 -0.37
N GLN A 87 -0.79 -37.33 -0.26
CA GLN A 87 -1.54 -38.57 -0.08
C GLN A 87 -2.77 -38.58 -0.97
N LYS A 88 -3.17 -39.78 -1.41
CA LYS A 88 -4.43 -39.96 -2.14
C LYS A 88 -5.59 -39.77 -1.17
N VAL A 89 -6.46 -38.81 -1.47
CA VAL A 89 -7.79 -38.70 -0.86
C VAL A 89 -8.81 -39.41 -1.74
N ASN A 90 -9.68 -40.20 -1.13
CA ASN A 90 -10.83 -40.78 -1.83
C ASN A 90 -11.94 -39.72 -1.84
N GLY A 91 -12.38 -39.30 -3.04
CA GLY A 91 -13.54 -38.42 -3.18
C GLY A 91 -14.81 -39.14 -2.73
N THR A 92 -15.61 -38.46 -1.92
CA THR A 92 -16.97 -38.90 -1.50
C THR A 92 -17.95 -38.81 -2.66
#